data_AF-M3EZK3-F1
#
_entry.id   AF-M3EZK3-F1
#
_cell.length_a   1.000
_cell.length_b   1.000
_cell.length_c   1.000
_cell.angle_alpha   90.00
_cell.angle_beta   90.00
_cell.angle_gamma   90.00
#
_symmetry.space_group_name_H-M   'P 1'
#
loop_
_entity.id
_entity.type
_entity.pdbx_description
1 polymer ?
#
loop_
_entity_poly.entity_id
_entity_poly.type
_entity_poly.pdbx_seq_one_letter_code
_entity_poly.pdbx_strand_id
1 'polypeptide(L)'
;MSLFADSTFTNLTEPDQIRTFHEVTSKIRCICIPSITIKSCSFNNCTVSAKLKLFIENRIQKGETADVIVDKMVHGFGEEALSDPIIQKFVEAGNTGMANSVVFGFGENILATPDSTWINLSLALAGFLGIILIYLYMKRKHPGSLKRTQTSENSVKQVEDSFQKYLSEIQEKQK
;
A
#
# COMPACT_ATOMS: atom_id res chain seq x y z
N MET A 1 -1.04 -2.82 -14.91
CA MET A 1 -2.34 -2.72 -14.23
C MET A 1 -2.36 -3.75 -13.11
N SER A 2 -2.15 -3.33 -11.86
CA SER A 2 -2.33 -4.20 -10.72
C SER A 2 -3.82 -4.26 -10.40
N LEU A 3 -4.41 -5.45 -10.52
CA LEU A 3 -5.76 -5.73 -10.05
C LEU A 3 -5.71 -5.86 -8.52
N PHE A 4 -5.75 -4.73 -7.82
CA PHE A 4 -6.07 -4.76 -6.40
C PHE A 4 -7.57 -5.02 -6.29
N ALA A 5 -7.94 -6.25 -5.93
CA ALA A 5 -9.32 -6.57 -5.60
C ALA A 5 -9.69 -5.79 -4.33
N ASP A 6 -10.47 -4.71 -4.46
CA ASP A 6 -10.94 -3.95 -3.31
C ASP A 6 -11.94 -4.80 -2.51
N SER A 7 -11.61 -5.05 -1.25
CA SER A 7 -12.37 -5.93 -0.36
C SER A 7 -13.57 -5.25 0.30
N THR A 8 -13.80 -3.96 0.02
CA THR A 8 -14.87 -3.18 0.66
C THR A 8 -15.75 -2.49 -0.37
N PHE A 9 -17.05 -2.54 -0.11
CA PHE A 9 -18.07 -1.82 -0.86
C PHE A 9 -18.21 -0.38 -0.36
N THR A 10 -18.47 0.56 -1.29
CA THR A 10 -18.80 1.96 -1.00
C THR A 10 -19.87 2.47 -1.97
N ASN A 11 -20.68 3.44 -1.54
CA ASN A 11 -21.67 4.11 -2.40
C ASN A 11 -21.10 5.34 -3.14
N LEU A 12 -19.83 5.69 -2.89
CA LEU A 12 -19.17 6.83 -3.54
C LEU A 12 -18.91 6.50 -5.01
N THR A 13 -19.13 7.48 -5.90
CA THR A 13 -18.94 7.34 -7.34
C THR A 13 -17.66 7.99 -7.84
N GLU A 14 -17.21 9.05 -7.18
CA GLU A 14 -16.04 9.82 -7.59
C GLU A 14 -14.73 9.09 -7.22
N PRO A 15 -13.77 8.92 -8.15
CA PRO A 15 -12.54 8.18 -7.90
C PRO A 15 -11.72 8.69 -6.70
N ASP A 16 -11.65 10.01 -6.53
CA ASP A 16 -10.90 10.62 -5.42
C ASP A 16 -11.57 10.38 -4.07
N GLN A 17 -12.91 10.36 -4.05
CA GLN A 17 -13.68 10.04 -2.84
C GLN A 17 -13.53 8.56 -2.48
N ILE A 18 -13.58 7.67 -3.48
CA ILE A 18 -13.35 6.22 -3.30
C ILE A 18 -11.94 5.97 -2.76
N ARG A 19 -10.92 6.65 -3.30
CA ARG A 19 -9.55 6.56 -2.81
C ARG A 19 -9.44 7.02 -1.35
N THR A 20 -10.05 8.16 -1.02
CA THR A 20 -10.10 8.68 0.35
C THR A 20 -10.78 7.69 1.29
N PHE A 21 -11.89 7.08 0.87
CA PHE A 21 -12.60 6.07 1.64
C PHE A 21 -11.74 4.84 1.92
N HIS A 22 -11.04 4.31 0.91
CA HIS A 22 -10.13 3.20 1.10
C HIS A 22 -8.96 3.54 2.02
N GLU A 23 -8.45 4.76 1.94
CA GLU A 23 -7.39 5.23 2.82
C GLU A 23 -7.85 5.26 4.29
N VAL A 24 -8.96 5.93 4.59
CA VAL A 24 -9.53 5.97 5.94
C VAL A 24 -9.82 4.57 6.46
N THR A 25 -10.55 3.75 5.69
CA THR A 25 -10.97 2.42 6.13
C THR A 25 -9.82 1.43 6.30
N SER A 26 -8.67 1.69 5.67
CA SER A 26 -7.43 0.92 5.87
C SER A 26 -6.66 1.33 7.14
N LYS A 27 -6.76 2.61 7.54
CA LYS A 27 -6.09 3.16 8.73
C LYS A 27 -6.85 2.89 10.03
N ILE A 28 -8.12 2.47 9.97
CA ILE A 28 -8.99 2.26 11.12
C ILE A 28 -9.31 0.77 11.34
N ARG A 29 -9.20 0.30 12.58
CA ARG A 29 -9.58 -1.06 13.01
C ARG A 29 -11.09 -1.23 13.09
N CYS A 30 -11.55 -2.45 12.82
CA CYS A 30 -12.92 -2.84 13.12
C CYS A 30 -13.10 -2.96 14.64
N ILE A 31 -14.08 -2.24 15.20
CA ILE A 31 -14.36 -2.27 16.65
C ILE A 31 -14.82 -3.66 17.10
N CYS A 32 -15.56 -4.38 16.24
CA CYS A 32 -16.05 -5.72 16.56
C CYS A 32 -14.95 -6.79 16.48
N ILE A 33 -13.93 -6.57 15.64
CA ILE A 33 -12.82 -7.51 15.42
C ILE A 33 -11.53 -6.68 15.30
N PRO A 34 -10.89 -6.32 16.44
CA PRO A 34 -9.75 -5.39 16.45
C PRO A 34 -8.50 -5.91 15.73
N SER A 35 -8.47 -7.18 15.33
CA SER A 35 -7.39 -7.77 14.53
C SER A 35 -7.48 -7.44 13.04
N ILE A 36 -8.56 -6.82 12.57
CA ILE A 36 -8.74 -6.45 11.15
C ILE A 36 -9.05 -4.96 11.00
N THR A 37 -8.81 -4.43 9.80
CA THR A 37 -9.24 -3.08 9.41
C THR A 37 -10.73 -3.04 9.08
N ILE A 38 -11.34 -1.86 9.11
CA ILE A 38 -12.71 -1.66 8.61
C ILE A 38 -12.80 -2.03 7.13
N LYS A 39 -11.75 -1.75 6.33
CA LYS A 39 -11.64 -2.14 4.92
C LYS A 39 -11.76 -3.65 4.71
N SER A 40 -11.22 -4.46 5.62
CA SER A 40 -11.25 -5.93 5.52
C SER A 40 -12.54 -6.56 6.08
N CYS A 41 -13.43 -5.79 6.69
CA CYS A 41 -14.67 -6.31 7.24
C CYS A 41 -15.68 -6.65 6.12
N SER A 42 -15.99 -7.95 5.97
CA SER A 42 -16.91 -8.50 4.96
C SER A 42 -18.38 -8.48 5.37
N PHE A 43 -18.69 -8.09 6.62
CA PHE A 43 -20.06 -7.99 7.11
C PHE A 43 -20.72 -6.70 6.65
N ASN A 44 -21.28 -6.73 5.44
CA ASN A 44 -21.96 -5.59 4.83
C ASN A 44 -23.16 -5.06 5.64
N ASN A 45 -23.76 -5.90 6.50
CA ASN A 45 -24.88 -5.54 7.38
C ASN A 45 -24.49 -5.49 8.88
N CYS A 46 -23.20 -5.36 9.21
CA CYS A 46 -22.78 -5.16 10.59
C CYS A 46 -23.33 -3.82 11.13
N THR A 47 -23.97 -3.86 12.30
CA THR A 47 -24.56 -2.67 12.94
C THR A 47 -23.53 -1.60 13.26
N VAL A 48 -22.26 -1.96 13.43
CA VAL A 48 -21.17 -1.05 13.76
C VAL A 48 -20.35 -0.70 12.52
N SER A 49 -19.66 -1.66 11.91
CA SER A 49 -18.70 -1.37 10.84
C SER A 49 -19.38 -0.83 9.58
N ALA A 50 -20.56 -1.34 9.20
CA ALA A 50 -21.27 -0.84 8.01
C ALA A 50 -21.77 0.59 8.22
N LYS A 51 -22.25 0.91 9.42
CA LYS A 51 -22.67 2.29 9.77
C LYS A 51 -21.46 3.23 9.84
N LEU A 52 -20.35 2.83 10.43
CA LEU A 52 -19.12 3.63 10.40
C LEU A 52 -18.63 3.90 8.98
N LYS A 53 -18.71 2.91 8.07
CA LYS A 53 -18.41 3.13 6.64
C LYS A 53 -19.31 4.21 6.04
N LEU A 54 -20.63 4.14 6.25
CA LEU A 54 -21.56 5.18 5.76
C LEU A 54 -21.28 6.55 6.38
N PHE A 55 -20.93 6.60 7.66
CA PHE A 55 -20.54 7.84 8.32
C PHE A 55 -19.26 8.44 7.68
N ILE A 56 -18.25 7.61 7.39
CA ILE A 56 -17.04 8.02 6.69
C ILE A 56 -17.38 8.54 5.29
N GLU A 57 -18.26 7.88 4.55
CA GLU A 57 -18.75 8.37 3.24
C GLU A 57 -19.37 9.77 3.36
N ASN A 58 -20.21 10.01 4.38
CA ASN A 58 -20.80 11.33 4.62
C ASN A 58 -19.74 12.41 4.90
N ARG A 59 -18.66 12.08 5.62
CA ARG A 59 -17.54 13.02 5.88
C ARG A 59 -16.77 13.35 4.61
N ILE A 60 -16.52 12.34 3.78
CA ILE A 60 -15.86 12.52 2.49
C ILE A 60 -16.71 13.40 1.56
N GLN A 61 -18.03 13.20 1.53
CA GLN A 61 -18.96 14.03 0.76
C GLN A 61 -19.02 15.48 1.27
N LYS A 62 -18.74 15.71 2.55
CA LYS A 62 -18.57 17.06 3.13
C LYS A 62 -17.21 17.70 2.80
N GLY A 63 -16.34 17.00 2.09
CA GLY A 63 -15.03 17.49 1.67
C GLY A 63 -13.91 17.25 2.69
N GLU A 64 -14.12 16.41 3.70
CA GLU A 64 -13.07 16.07 4.67
C GLU A 64 -12.04 15.13 4.04
N THR A 65 -10.75 15.38 4.29
CA THR A 65 -9.65 14.53 3.80
C THR A 65 -9.46 13.29 4.69
N ALA A 66 -8.74 12.30 4.18
CA ALA A 66 -8.49 11.07 4.93
C ALA A 66 -7.82 11.32 6.29
N ASP A 67 -6.81 12.19 6.33
CA ASP A 67 -6.08 12.49 7.57
C ASP A 67 -6.96 13.22 8.59
N VAL A 68 -7.82 14.14 8.15
CA VAL A 68 -8.78 14.82 9.03
C VAL A 68 -9.80 13.84 9.61
N ILE A 69 -10.31 12.92 8.78
CA ILE A 69 -11.28 11.92 9.25
C ILE A 69 -10.62 10.96 10.24
N VAL A 70 -9.39 10.51 9.96
CA VAL A 70 -8.65 9.61 10.88
C VAL A 70 -8.32 10.32 12.19
N ASP A 71 -7.85 11.56 12.13
CA ASP A 71 -7.58 12.38 13.31
C ASP A 71 -8.83 12.54 14.19
N LYS A 72 -9.98 12.87 13.59
CA LYS A 72 -11.26 12.96 14.30
C LYS A 72 -11.80 11.61 14.79
N MET A 73 -11.45 10.50 14.15
CA MET A 73 -11.75 9.17 14.73
C MET A 73 -10.97 8.94 16.02
N VAL A 74 -9.75 9.45 16.14
CA VAL A 74 -8.95 9.34 17.37
C VAL A 74 -9.45 10.32 18.43
N HIS A 75 -9.63 11.59 18.06
CA HIS A 75 -9.82 12.71 18.98
C HIS A 75 -11.28 13.18 19.14
N GLY A 76 -12.18 12.72 18.28
CA GLY A 76 -13.59 13.08 18.27
C GLY A 76 -13.97 14.01 17.13
N PHE A 77 -15.20 13.83 16.64
CA PHE A 77 -15.83 14.68 15.65
C PHE A 77 -16.62 15.85 16.25
N GLY A 78 -16.67 15.98 17.58
CA GLY A 78 -17.46 16.99 18.27
C GLY A 78 -18.96 16.68 18.30
N GLU A 79 -19.72 17.48 19.03
CA GLU A 79 -21.17 17.29 19.19
C GLU A 79 -21.93 17.44 17.87
N GLU A 80 -21.37 18.14 16.89
CA GLU A 80 -21.93 18.24 15.54
C GLU A 80 -22.07 16.87 14.85
N ALA A 81 -21.33 15.86 15.29
CA ALA A 81 -21.48 14.49 14.79
C ALA A 81 -22.86 13.89 15.09
N LEU A 82 -23.53 14.34 16.15
CA LEU A 82 -24.88 13.90 16.53
C LEU A 82 -25.97 14.36 15.55
N SER A 83 -25.66 15.36 14.70
CA SER A 83 -26.55 15.77 13.61
C SER A 83 -26.52 14.81 12.42
N ASP A 84 -25.55 13.90 12.37
CA ASP A 84 -25.46 12.93 11.28
C ASP A 84 -26.52 11.84 11.42
N PRO A 85 -27.35 11.58 10.39
CA PRO A 85 -28.39 10.56 10.43
C PRO A 85 -27.88 9.16 10.77
N ILE A 86 -26.61 8.86 10.46
CA ILE A 86 -25.99 7.57 10.79
C ILE A 86 -25.70 7.48 12.29
N ILE A 87 -25.26 8.57 12.92
CA ILE A 87 -24.97 8.63 14.34
C ILE A 87 -26.26 8.62 15.17
N GLN A 88 -27.31 9.29 14.71
CA GLN A 88 -28.63 9.22 15.35
C GLN A 88 -29.16 7.79 15.41
N LYS A 89 -28.97 6.99 14.35
CA LYS A 89 -29.35 5.57 14.36
C LYS A 89 -28.62 4.74 15.41
N PHE A 90 -27.38 5.09 15.78
CA PHE A 90 -26.71 4.43 16.90
C PHE A 90 -27.38 4.77 18.23
N VAL A 91 -27.76 6.04 18.43
CA VAL A 91 -28.47 6.48 19.64
C VAL A 91 -29.85 5.81 19.74
N GLU A 92 -30.62 5.82 18.64
CA GLU A 92 -31.95 5.18 18.56
C GLU A 92 -31.91 3.67 18.83
N ALA A 93 -30.84 2.99 18.39
CA ALA A 93 -30.63 1.57 18.63
C ALA A 93 -30.10 1.27 20.05
N GLY A 94 -29.99 2.27 20.94
CA GLY A 94 -29.46 2.12 22.29
C GLY A 94 -27.94 1.96 22.36
N ASN A 95 -27.22 2.16 21.25
CA ASN A 95 -25.76 2.08 21.18
C ASN A 95 -25.11 3.45 21.44
N THR A 96 -25.41 4.03 22.61
CA THR A 96 -24.91 5.35 23.02
C THR A 96 -23.39 5.37 23.19
N GLY A 97 -22.78 4.24 23.55
CA GLY A 97 -21.33 4.10 23.62
C GLY A 97 -20.64 4.39 22.28
N MET A 98 -21.19 3.86 21.17
CA MET A 98 -20.66 4.13 19.83
C MET A 98 -20.82 5.60 19.43
N ALA A 99 -22.00 6.18 19.69
CA ALA A 99 -22.23 7.59 19.40
C ALA A 99 -21.25 8.48 20.19
N ASN A 100 -21.05 8.20 21.47
CA ASN A 100 -20.08 8.90 22.32
C ASN A 100 -18.65 8.75 21.80
N SER A 101 -18.24 7.56 21.37
CA SER A 101 -16.90 7.38 20.80
C SER A 101 -16.70 8.14 19.48
N VAL A 102 -17.75 8.37 18.68
CA VAL A 102 -17.63 9.25 17.51
C VAL A 102 -17.51 10.72 17.94
N VAL A 103 -18.26 11.16 18.94
CA VAL A 103 -18.24 12.55 19.42
C VAL A 103 -16.93 12.90 20.12
N PHE A 104 -16.49 12.05 21.05
CA PHE A 104 -15.35 12.30 21.94
C PHE A 104 -14.06 11.60 21.51
N GLY A 105 -14.12 10.76 20.48
CA GLY A 105 -12.99 10.00 19.97
C GLY A 105 -12.94 8.56 20.48
N PHE A 106 -12.41 7.68 19.64
CA PHE A 106 -12.16 6.28 19.97
C PHE A 106 -10.80 6.07 20.66
N GLY A 107 -9.92 7.07 20.63
CA GLY A 107 -8.54 6.99 21.08
C GLY A 107 -7.62 6.22 20.12
N GLU A 108 -6.31 6.26 20.39
CA GLU A 108 -5.25 5.71 19.53
C GLU A 108 -5.43 4.23 19.15
N ASN A 109 -6.10 3.45 20.00
CA ASN A 109 -6.35 2.03 19.75
C ASN A 109 -7.27 1.77 18.55
N ILE A 110 -7.95 2.79 18.03
CA ILE A 110 -8.75 2.70 16.81
C ILE A 110 -7.88 2.57 15.56
N LEU A 111 -6.60 2.97 15.63
CA LEU A 111 -5.69 2.93 14.50
C LEU A 111 -5.25 1.50 14.18
N ALA A 112 -5.38 1.14 12.92
CA ALA A 112 -4.83 -0.10 12.41
C ALA A 112 -3.31 -0.03 12.45
N THR A 113 -2.69 -0.97 13.16
CA THR A 113 -1.24 -1.15 13.02
C THR A 113 -0.99 -1.74 11.63
N PRO A 114 -0.02 -1.21 10.87
CA PRO A 114 0.36 -1.81 9.61
C PRO A 114 0.73 -3.28 9.81
N ASP A 115 0.49 -4.11 8.79
CA ASP A 115 1.00 -5.48 8.75
C ASP A 115 2.46 -5.48 9.19
N SER A 116 2.76 -6.34 10.17
CA SER A 116 4.01 -6.33 10.92
C SER A 116 5.20 -6.07 10.00
N THR A 117 5.98 -5.02 10.28
CA THR A 117 7.21 -4.68 9.52
C THR A 117 8.15 -5.87 9.38
N TRP A 118 8.06 -6.83 10.30
CA TRP A 118 8.73 -8.13 10.27
C TRP A 118 8.36 -9.02 9.08
N ILE A 119 7.13 -8.96 8.56
CA ILE A 119 6.72 -9.73 7.38
C ILE A 119 7.43 -9.20 6.14
N ASN A 120 7.45 -7.88 5.94
CA ASN A 120 8.15 -7.27 4.81
C ASN A 120 9.67 -7.51 4.90
N LEU A 121 10.24 -7.40 6.10
CA LEU A 121 11.65 -7.67 6.33
C LEU A 121 12.01 -9.14 6.07
N SER A 122 11.21 -10.09 6.58
CA SER A 122 11.45 -11.52 6.37
C SER A 122 11.30 -11.92 4.91
N LEU A 123 10.34 -11.33 4.19
CA LEU A 123 10.16 -11.56 2.76
C LEU A 123 11.34 -11.03 1.94
N ALA A 124 11.85 -9.82 2.27
CA ALA A 124 13.04 -9.27 1.65
C ALA A 124 14.28 -10.14 1.92
N LEU A 125 14.45 -10.58 3.17
CA LEU A 125 15.57 -11.43 3.57
C LEU A 125 15.52 -12.80 2.87
N ALA A 126 14.33 -13.41 2.79
CA ALA A 126 14.12 -14.68 2.07
C ALA A 126 14.39 -14.53 0.57
N GLY A 127 13.94 -13.43 -0.05
CA GLY A 127 14.24 -13.11 -1.44
C GLY A 127 15.74 -12.97 -1.69
N PHE A 128 16.44 -12.23 -0.83
CA PHE A 128 17.89 -12.05 -0.93
C PHE A 128 18.66 -13.36 -0.76
N LEU A 129 18.30 -14.18 0.24
CA LEU A 129 18.86 -15.51 0.45
C LEU A 129 18.62 -16.41 -0.77
N GLY A 130 17.41 -16.38 -1.34
CA GLY A 130 17.08 -17.12 -2.54
C GLY A 130 18.00 -16.76 -3.73
N ILE A 131 18.19 -15.46 -3.97
CA ILE A 131 19.08 -14.97 -5.03
C ILE A 131 20.53 -15.42 -4.79
N ILE A 132 21.04 -15.32 -3.54
CA ILE A 132 22.40 -15.76 -3.20
C ILE A 132 22.57 -17.26 -3.44
N LEU A 133 21.60 -18.07 -2.99
CA LEU A 133 21.67 -19.53 -3.16
C LEU A 133 21.66 -19.93 -4.64
N ILE A 134 20.84 -19.27 -5.46
CA ILE A 134 20.82 -19.48 -6.92
C ILE A 134 22.17 -19.08 -7.52
N TYR A 135 22.72 -17.92 -7.15
CA TYR A 135 24.02 -17.46 -7.63
C TYR A 135 25.15 -18.44 -7.28
N LEU A 136 25.21 -18.90 -6.01
CA LEU A 136 26.21 -19.86 -5.56
C LEU A 136 26.04 -21.24 -6.21
N TYR A 137 24.80 -21.67 -6.44
CA TYR A 137 24.50 -22.91 -7.16
C TYR A 137 24.97 -22.86 -8.61
N MET A 138 24.67 -21.78 -9.34
CA MET A 138 25.14 -21.57 -10.71
C MET A 138 26.67 -21.50 -10.79
N LYS A 139 27.30 -20.80 -9.84
CA LYS A 139 28.77 -20.68 -9.75
C LYS A 139 29.45 -22.04 -9.48
N ARG A 140 28.85 -22.89 -8.64
CA ARG A 140 29.37 -24.25 -8.36
C ARG A 140 29.17 -25.21 -9.53
N LYS A 141 28.04 -25.13 -10.25
CA LYS A 141 27.70 -26.06 -11.34
C LYS A 141 28.33 -25.68 -12.69
N HIS A 142 28.60 -24.40 -12.92
CA HIS A 142 29.25 -23.89 -14.13
C HIS A 142 30.40 -22.92 -13.80
N PRO A 143 31.56 -23.42 -13.33
CA PRO A 143 32.71 -22.59 -12.96
C PRO A 143 33.28 -21.76 -14.15
N GLY A 144 32.86 -22.04 -15.39
CA GLY A 144 33.25 -21.30 -16.60
C GLY A 144 32.22 -20.30 -17.15
N SER A 145 30.96 -20.29 -16.70
CA SER A 145 29.91 -19.44 -17.36
C SER A 145 29.87 -18.00 -16.86
N LEU A 146 30.44 -17.69 -15.70
CA LEU A 146 30.57 -16.31 -15.22
C LEU A 146 31.68 -15.52 -15.94
N LYS A 147 32.49 -16.16 -16.79
CA LYS A 147 33.42 -15.48 -17.70
C LYS A 147 32.75 -14.88 -18.94
N ARG A 148 31.44 -15.06 -19.14
CA ARG A 148 30.68 -14.43 -20.23
C ARG A 148 30.19 -13.01 -19.90
N THR A 149 30.83 -12.33 -18.96
CA THR A 149 30.77 -10.85 -18.86
C THR A 149 32.13 -10.22 -19.21
N GLN A 150 33.23 -11.01 -19.19
CA GLN A 150 34.55 -10.55 -19.66
C GLN A 150 34.73 -10.63 -21.19
N THR A 151 33.86 -11.35 -21.91
CA THR A 151 33.90 -11.39 -23.38
C THR A 151 33.53 -10.04 -24.00
N SER A 152 32.72 -9.21 -23.32
CA SER A 152 32.28 -7.91 -23.84
C SER A 152 33.41 -6.86 -23.83
N GLU A 153 34.36 -6.96 -22.92
CA GLU A 153 35.47 -5.99 -22.82
C GLU A 153 36.58 -6.31 -23.83
N ASN A 154 36.85 -7.60 -24.07
CA ASN A 154 37.78 -8.04 -25.11
C ASN A 154 37.22 -7.82 -26.53
N SER A 155 35.90 -7.96 -26.73
CA SER A 155 35.28 -7.64 -28.03
C SER A 155 35.31 -6.15 -28.34
N VAL A 156 35.18 -5.27 -27.34
CA VAL A 156 35.28 -3.81 -27.54
C VAL A 156 36.72 -3.40 -27.87
N LYS A 157 37.72 -3.92 -27.14
CA LYS A 157 39.14 -3.67 -27.44
C LYS A 157 39.55 -4.20 -28.82
N GLN A 158 39.05 -5.37 -29.22
CA GLN A 158 39.33 -5.95 -30.54
C GLN A 158 38.70 -5.14 -31.68
N VAL A 159 37.52 -4.53 -31.45
CA VAL A 159 36.88 -3.64 -32.43
C VAL A 159 37.62 -2.30 -32.52
N GLU A 160 38.05 -1.73 -31.39
CA GLU A 160 38.83 -0.48 -31.33
C GLU A 160 40.18 -0.60 -32.08
N ASP A 161 40.93 -1.70 -31.84
CA ASP A 161 42.21 -1.98 -32.51
C ASP A 161 42.04 -2.22 -34.01
N SER A 162 40.96 -2.91 -34.42
CA SER A 162 40.63 -3.12 -35.83
C SER A 162 40.27 -1.80 -36.53
N PHE A 163 39.59 -0.89 -35.83
CA PHE A 163 39.23 0.43 -36.37
C PHE A 163 40.44 1.35 -36.52
N GLN A 164 41.32 1.38 -35.51
CA GLN A 164 42.61 2.10 -35.56
C GLN A 164 43.49 1.63 -36.73
N LYS A 165 43.55 0.31 -36.95
CA LYS A 165 44.28 -0.25 -38.08
C LYS A 165 43.68 0.17 -39.42
N TYR A 166 42.35 0.17 -39.55
CA TYR A 166 41.69 0.62 -40.78
C TYR A 166 41.94 2.11 -41.09
N LEU A 167 41.91 2.97 -40.06
CA LEU A 167 42.20 4.40 -40.22
C LEU A 167 43.65 4.66 -40.65
N SER A 168 44.61 3.94 -40.07
CA SER A 168 46.03 4.06 -40.47
C SER A 168 46.28 3.59 -41.91
N GLU A 169 45.64 2.50 -42.35
CA GLU A 169 45.73 2.04 -43.74
C GLU A 169 45.12 3.04 -44.74
N ILE A 170 44.04 3.74 -44.37
CA ILE A 170 43.47 4.81 -45.21
C ILE A 170 44.42 6.01 -45.30
N GLN A 171 45.03 6.38 -44.17
CA GLN A 171 45.93 7.53 -44.09
C GLN A 171 47.24 7.31 -44.84
N GLU A 172 47.73 6.06 -44.91
CA GLU A 172 48.88 5.68 -45.71
C GLU A 172 48.59 5.67 -47.22
N LYS A 173 47.36 5.30 -47.63
CA LYS A 173 46.93 5.30 -49.04
C LYS A 173 46.59 6.69 -49.61
N GLN A 174 46.54 7.72 -48.76
CA GLN A 174 46.29 9.11 -49.14
C GLN A 174 47.58 9.94 -49.21
N LYS A 175 48.75 9.31 -49.08
CA LYS A 175 50.07 9.93 -49.19
C LYS A 175 50.81 9.41 -50.43
#